data_AF-A0AAU3GD79-F1
#
_entry.id   AF-A0AAU3GD79-F1
#
_cell.length_a   1.000
_cell.length_b   1.000
_cell.length_c   1.000
_cell.angle_alpha   90.00
_cell.angle_beta   90.00
_cell.angle_gamma   90.00
#
_symmetry.space_group_name_H-M   'P 1'
#
loop_
_entity.id
_entity.type
_entity.pdbx_description
1 polymer ?
#
loop_
_entity_poly.entity_id
_entity_poly.type
_entity_poly.pdbx_seq_one_letter_code
_entity_poly.pdbx_strand_id
1 'polypeptide(L)'
;MHDDTVLLSIGELAERTGMSVKLIRHWSDIGVVPPAGRTPAGYRLYDTEAVARLQLARTLRELGMGMAAIRDVVNRERGLAEVAAAHADALEVRIRTLRLQQAVLRSVTGRRPTTEELTLMTNLARLSAAERNAIIHDFVAETMGDLDHSTYRQGLLAVTPDLPEDPTPEQVDAWIELGGLIGDPALRAAMRRMAAYAAEHAPGGPETAGEHDAADLTDLWVRRVAEAIAAGIAADSPAADPVVAGVVEAWLPSQAPTGFRPGGDGAAARRRLLEQLEIAADARAERYWQLMCVINGRPVRPSIAGPGQWLITALRTNPEPGARADGIAETLDADTSASGPAWLLDGCARTLAEVDALVAAVAPGQMGDPTPCEGWDVRALLNHLVYENLMWTSLAEGSPRSDFTADHLGGDHVAAFRAAAGAAMAAFGRPGMLEERFGPAPGWRLVEQVVIEMLVHGWDLATATGRPADLAPDVAEAILPAVRAIYGELPRTPGGSFAPERQAPPGATAADRLAAYLGRAVG
;
A
#
# COMPACT_ATOMS: atom_id res chain seq x y z
N MET A 1 -29.77 76.53 -23.35
CA MET A 1 -31.01 75.72 -23.53
C MET A 1 -31.40 75.21 -22.15
N HIS A 2 -32.47 75.75 -21.57
CA HIS A 2 -33.14 75.16 -20.41
C HIS A 2 -33.83 73.89 -20.92
N ASP A 3 -33.41 72.72 -20.45
CA ASP A 3 -34.14 71.49 -20.67
C ASP A 3 -35.22 71.43 -19.59
N ASP A 4 -36.50 71.53 -19.98
CA ASP A 4 -37.65 71.38 -19.10
C ASP A 4 -37.65 69.96 -18.54
N THR A 5 -36.91 69.76 -17.46
CA THR A 5 -36.79 68.47 -16.79
C THR A 5 -38.08 68.24 -16.03
N VAL A 6 -38.98 67.44 -16.61
CA VAL A 6 -40.24 67.04 -15.99
C VAL A 6 -39.93 66.39 -14.64
N LEU A 7 -40.25 67.11 -13.56
CA LEU A 7 -40.08 66.63 -12.19
C LEU A 7 -41.24 65.72 -11.81
N LEU A 8 -40.91 64.53 -11.30
CA LEU A 8 -41.85 63.48 -10.92
C LEU A 8 -42.10 63.50 -9.41
N SER A 9 -43.35 63.37 -9.02
CA SER A 9 -43.73 63.10 -7.63
C SER A 9 -43.33 61.67 -7.22
N ILE A 10 -43.26 61.42 -5.91
CA ILE A 10 -42.92 60.08 -5.40
C ILE A 10 -43.95 59.00 -5.83
N GLY A 11 -45.20 59.39 -6.10
CA GLY A 11 -46.25 58.49 -6.58
C GLY A 11 -46.04 58.09 -8.04
N GLU A 12 -45.73 59.05 -8.90
CA GLU A 12 -45.38 58.77 -10.31
C GLU A 12 -44.08 57.96 -10.43
N LEU A 13 -43.12 58.22 -9.54
CA LEU A 13 -41.88 57.45 -9.46
C LEU A 13 -42.14 56.00 -9.02
N ALA A 14 -43.05 55.79 -8.07
CA ALA A 14 -43.50 54.46 -7.64
C ALA A 14 -44.19 53.68 -8.76
N GLU A 15 -45.06 54.34 -9.53
CA GLU A 15 -45.74 53.74 -10.67
C GLU A 15 -44.76 53.33 -11.78
N ARG A 16 -43.80 54.21 -12.13
CA ARG A 16 -42.80 53.96 -13.18
C ARG A 16 -41.76 52.91 -12.80
N THR A 17 -41.43 52.78 -11.52
CA THR A 17 -40.40 51.81 -11.05
C THR A 17 -41.02 50.51 -10.52
N GLY A 18 -42.34 50.45 -10.32
CA GLY A 18 -43.03 49.35 -9.66
C GLY A 18 -42.67 49.18 -8.18
N MET A 19 -42.00 50.18 -7.58
CA MET A 19 -41.59 50.15 -6.17
C MET A 19 -42.66 50.77 -5.28
N SER A 20 -42.75 50.28 -4.03
CA SER A 20 -43.60 50.96 -3.06
C SER A 20 -43.08 52.37 -2.74
N VAL A 21 -44.00 53.33 -2.55
CA VAL A 21 -43.68 54.69 -2.10
C VAL A 21 -42.85 54.67 -0.80
N LYS A 22 -43.09 53.69 0.07
CA LYS A 22 -42.34 53.50 1.33
C LYS A 22 -40.86 53.20 1.06
N LEU A 23 -40.56 52.32 0.10
CA LEU A 23 -39.19 51.97 -0.28
C LEU A 23 -38.47 53.17 -0.90
N ILE A 24 -39.11 53.88 -1.83
CA ILE A 24 -38.54 55.08 -2.46
C ILE A 24 -38.26 56.16 -1.41
N ARG A 25 -39.18 56.37 -0.46
CA ARG A 25 -38.98 57.32 0.63
C ARG A 25 -37.77 56.95 1.48
N HIS A 26 -37.67 55.68 1.87
CA HIS A 26 -36.54 55.19 2.65
C HIS A 26 -35.21 55.37 1.89
N TRP A 27 -35.14 55.03 0.61
CA TRP A 27 -33.95 55.19 -0.22
C TRP A 27 -33.60 56.66 -0.47
N SER A 28 -34.60 57.53 -0.50
CA SER A 28 -34.40 58.97 -0.55
C SER A 28 -33.82 59.51 0.76
N ASP A 29 -34.28 59.01 1.91
CA ASP A 29 -33.80 59.43 3.23
C ASP A 29 -32.34 59.02 3.50
N ILE A 30 -31.90 57.87 2.97
CA ILE A 30 -30.51 57.40 3.08
C ILE A 30 -29.60 57.88 1.93
N GLY A 31 -30.12 58.74 1.04
CA GLY A 31 -29.33 59.41 -0.01
C GLY A 31 -29.04 58.58 -1.27
N VAL A 32 -29.72 57.45 -1.48
CA VAL A 32 -29.61 56.66 -2.73
C VAL A 32 -30.34 57.36 -3.88
N VAL A 33 -31.45 58.03 -3.59
CA VAL A 33 -32.17 58.88 -4.55
C VAL A 33 -32.50 60.24 -3.92
N PRO A 34 -31.58 61.23 -3.99
CA PRO A 34 -31.85 62.54 -3.44
C PRO A 34 -32.97 63.23 -4.25
N PRO A 35 -33.87 63.98 -3.59
CA PRO A 35 -34.88 64.75 -4.31
C PRO A 35 -34.23 65.92 -5.06
N ALA A 36 -34.62 66.13 -6.32
CA ALA A 36 -34.17 67.25 -7.15
C ALA A 36 -34.80 68.59 -6.71
N GLY A 37 -35.92 68.54 -6.00
CA GLY A 37 -36.58 69.71 -5.45
C GLY A 37 -37.74 69.36 -4.53
N ARG A 38 -38.48 70.38 -4.11
CA ARG A 38 -39.73 70.21 -3.37
C ARG A 38 -40.82 71.11 -3.94
N THR A 39 -42.06 70.65 -3.86
CA THR A 39 -43.21 71.52 -4.15
C THR A 39 -43.35 72.62 -3.10
N PRO A 40 -44.11 73.70 -3.36
CA PRO A 40 -44.44 74.72 -2.36
C PRO A 40 -45.11 74.16 -1.10
N ALA A 41 -45.79 73.02 -1.21
CA ALA A 41 -46.40 72.29 -0.09
C ALA A 41 -45.42 71.31 0.62
N GLY A 42 -44.15 71.26 0.21
CA GLY A 42 -43.08 70.50 0.87
C GLY A 42 -42.85 69.06 0.37
N TYR A 43 -43.59 68.60 -0.64
CA TYR A 43 -43.45 67.23 -1.19
C TYR A 43 -42.18 67.08 -2.03
N ARG A 44 -41.48 65.93 -1.90
CA ARG A 44 -40.27 65.61 -2.68
C ARG A 44 -40.59 65.46 -4.17
N LEU A 45 -39.78 66.09 -5.01
CA LEU A 45 -39.79 65.97 -6.47
C LEU A 45 -38.47 65.36 -6.94
N TYR A 46 -38.53 64.55 -7.99
CA TYR A 46 -37.40 63.80 -8.53
C TYR A 46 -37.23 64.08 -10.01
N ASP A 47 -36.01 64.10 -10.51
CA ASP A 47 -35.75 64.20 -11.93
C ASP A 47 -36.04 62.87 -12.64
N THR A 48 -35.92 62.88 -13.97
CA THR A 48 -36.10 61.68 -14.80
C THR A 48 -34.99 60.64 -14.62
N GLU A 49 -33.78 61.05 -14.18
CA GLU A 49 -32.66 60.15 -13.90
C GLU A 49 -32.93 59.29 -12.64
N ALA A 50 -33.75 59.78 -11.71
CA ALA A 50 -34.16 59.07 -10.50
C ALA A 50 -34.79 57.69 -10.76
N VAL A 51 -35.47 57.50 -11.90
CA VAL A 51 -36.02 56.18 -12.31
C VAL A 51 -34.89 55.19 -12.59
N ALA A 52 -33.91 55.58 -13.41
CA ALA A 52 -32.74 54.75 -13.71
C ALA A 52 -31.90 54.48 -12.46
N ARG A 53 -31.78 55.49 -11.59
CA ARG A 53 -31.10 55.42 -10.30
C ARG A 53 -31.71 54.38 -9.37
N LEU A 54 -33.04 54.39 -9.23
CA LEU A 54 -33.80 53.43 -8.43
C LEU A 54 -33.73 52.01 -9.00
N GLN A 55 -33.84 51.86 -10.33
CA GLN A 55 -33.71 50.56 -10.99
C GLN A 55 -32.32 49.96 -10.77
N LEU A 56 -31.25 50.75 -10.93
CA LEU A 56 -29.88 50.31 -10.64
C LEU A 56 -29.72 49.91 -9.16
N ALA A 57 -30.18 50.75 -8.23
CA ALA A 57 -30.11 50.44 -6.80
C ALA A 57 -30.83 49.15 -6.43
N ARG A 58 -31.95 48.84 -7.09
CA ARG A 58 -32.68 47.57 -6.93
C ARG A 58 -31.86 46.39 -7.42
N THR A 59 -31.34 46.45 -8.63
CA THR A 59 -30.53 45.38 -9.21
C THR A 59 -29.33 45.07 -8.31
N LEU A 60 -28.61 46.11 -7.84
CA LEU A 60 -27.46 45.93 -6.95
C LEU A 60 -27.86 45.33 -5.60
N ARG A 61 -29.05 45.68 -5.08
CA ARG A 61 -29.59 45.10 -3.85
C ARG A 61 -29.97 43.63 -4.01
N GLU A 62 -30.58 43.29 -5.15
CA GLU A 62 -30.93 41.90 -5.50
C GLU A 62 -29.67 41.03 -5.66
N LEU A 63 -28.56 41.61 -6.14
CA LEU A 63 -27.24 40.97 -6.20
C LEU A 63 -26.51 40.89 -4.85
N GLY A 64 -27.14 41.29 -3.74
CA GLY A 64 -26.60 41.13 -2.39
C GLY A 64 -25.73 42.29 -1.89
N MET A 65 -25.59 43.39 -2.65
CA MET A 65 -24.80 44.54 -2.18
C MET A 65 -25.44 45.24 -0.98
N GLY A 66 -24.58 45.74 -0.09
CA GLY A 66 -24.97 46.58 1.04
C GLY A 66 -25.41 47.98 0.60
N MET A 67 -26.33 48.59 1.35
CA MET A 67 -26.89 49.91 0.99
C MET A 67 -25.85 51.03 0.90
N ALA A 68 -24.75 50.95 1.65
CA ALA A 68 -23.64 51.91 1.55
C ALA A 68 -22.96 51.85 0.18
N ALA A 69 -22.54 50.66 -0.26
CA ALA A 69 -21.92 50.47 -1.57
C ALA A 69 -22.86 50.84 -2.74
N ILE A 70 -24.16 50.52 -2.59
CA ILE A 70 -25.20 50.91 -3.57
C ILE A 70 -25.26 52.43 -3.71
N ARG A 71 -25.30 53.16 -2.59
CA ARG A 71 -25.33 54.62 -2.59
C ARG A 71 -24.08 55.20 -3.28
N ASP A 72 -22.89 54.71 -2.96
CA ASP A 72 -21.64 55.23 -3.49
C ASP A 72 -21.55 55.01 -5.03
N VAL A 73 -22.01 53.85 -5.53
CA VAL A 73 -22.10 53.57 -6.99
C VAL A 73 -23.11 54.47 -7.69
N VAL A 74 -24.30 54.58 -7.08
CA VAL A 74 -25.41 55.36 -7.62
C VAL A 74 -25.09 56.86 -7.64
N ASN A 75 -24.33 57.36 -6.66
CA ASN A 75 -23.85 58.73 -6.61
C ASN A 75 -22.57 58.98 -7.42
N ARG A 76 -22.06 57.95 -8.12
CA ARG A 76 -20.83 57.99 -8.92
C ARG A 76 -19.60 58.36 -8.08
N GLU A 77 -19.64 58.09 -6.77
CA GLU A 77 -18.51 58.25 -5.85
C GLU A 77 -17.52 57.09 -6.01
N ARG A 78 -18.01 55.91 -6.43
CA ARG A 78 -17.19 54.77 -6.86
C ARG A 78 -17.72 54.15 -8.15
N GLY A 79 -16.83 53.54 -8.93
CA GLY A 79 -17.20 52.86 -10.16
C GLY A 79 -17.95 51.55 -9.89
N LEU A 80 -19.03 51.28 -10.64
CA LEU A 80 -19.80 50.03 -10.53
C LEU A 80 -18.91 48.79 -10.67
N ALA A 81 -17.99 48.79 -11.65
CA ALA A 81 -17.11 47.64 -11.91
C ALA A 81 -16.18 47.33 -10.72
N GLU A 82 -15.63 48.37 -10.08
CA GLU A 82 -14.75 48.23 -8.92
C GLU A 82 -15.50 47.64 -7.72
N VAL A 83 -16.69 48.16 -7.43
CA VAL A 83 -17.53 47.68 -6.32
C VAL A 83 -18.05 46.26 -6.58
N ALA A 84 -18.43 45.96 -7.83
CA ALA A 84 -18.87 44.63 -8.22
C ALA A 84 -17.73 43.60 -8.13
N ALA A 85 -16.52 43.94 -8.59
CA ALA A 85 -15.35 43.06 -8.49
C ALA A 85 -15.03 42.75 -7.02
N ALA A 86 -14.92 43.77 -6.17
CA ALA A 86 -14.65 43.56 -4.74
C ALA A 86 -15.73 42.72 -4.04
N HIS A 87 -17.00 42.83 -4.45
CA HIS A 87 -18.07 41.99 -3.90
C HIS A 87 -18.03 40.56 -4.43
N ALA A 88 -17.71 40.37 -5.72
CA ALA A 88 -17.50 39.06 -6.31
C ALA A 88 -16.35 38.31 -5.62
N ASP A 89 -15.20 38.98 -5.40
CA ASP A 89 -14.05 38.42 -4.68
C ASP A 89 -14.44 37.99 -3.25
N ALA A 90 -15.22 38.83 -2.55
CA ALA A 90 -15.69 38.50 -1.20
C ALA A 90 -16.66 37.30 -1.17
N LEU A 91 -17.52 37.18 -2.18
CA LEU A 91 -18.42 36.03 -2.33
C LEU A 91 -17.65 34.75 -2.66
N GLU A 92 -16.62 34.84 -3.50
CA GLU A 92 -15.76 33.70 -3.84
C GLU A 92 -15.04 33.15 -2.60
N VAL A 93 -14.47 34.03 -1.77
CA VAL A 93 -13.91 33.65 -0.46
C VAL A 93 -14.95 32.93 0.41
N ARG A 94 -16.19 33.43 0.45
CA ARG A 94 -17.26 32.83 1.26
C ARG A 94 -17.69 31.45 0.74
N ILE A 95 -17.82 31.30 -0.58
CA ILE A 95 -18.15 30.02 -1.23
C ILE A 95 -17.07 28.98 -0.90
N ARG A 96 -15.78 29.36 -0.98
CA ARG A 96 -14.66 28.49 -0.64
C ARG A 96 -14.75 27.98 0.81
N THR A 97 -15.03 28.86 1.78
CA THR A 97 -15.21 28.47 3.18
C THR A 97 -16.36 27.47 3.35
N LEU A 98 -17.51 27.72 2.70
CA LEU A 98 -18.68 26.86 2.82
C LEU A 98 -18.47 25.46 2.20
N ARG A 99 -17.77 25.38 1.06
CA ARG A 99 -17.40 24.10 0.43
C ARG A 99 -16.49 23.26 1.31
N LEU A 100 -15.46 23.87 1.89
CA LEU A 100 -14.55 23.20 2.82
C LEU A 100 -15.30 22.67 4.06
N GLN A 101 -16.19 23.48 4.65
CA GLN A 101 -17.05 23.05 5.75
C GLN A 101 -17.93 21.86 5.36
N GLN A 102 -18.48 21.87 4.14
CA GLN A 102 -19.29 20.76 3.63
C GLN A 102 -18.46 19.47 3.47
N ALA A 103 -17.25 19.55 2.90
CA ALA A 103 -16.37 18.40 2.72
C ALA A 103 -15.97 17.77 4.06
N VAL A 104 -15.65 18.60 5.06
CA VAL A 104 -15.36 18.16 6.44
C VAL A 104 -16.55 17.44 7.05
N LEU A 105 -17.75 17.99 6.96
CA LEU A 105 -18.96 17.35 7.48
C LEU A 105 -19.25 16.01 6.79
N ARG A 106 -18.98 15.90 5.48
CA ARG A 106 -19.13 14.64 4.73
C ARG A 106 -18.13 13.57 5.18
N SER A 107 -16.86 13.95 5.42
CA SER A 107 -15.85 13.05 6.00
C SER A 107 -16.29 12.53 7.38
N VAL A 108 -16.82 13.39 8.27
CA VAL A 108 -17.36 13.01 9.59
C VAL A 108 -18.56 12.06 9.49
N THR A 109 -19.40 12.17 8.46
CA THR A 109 -20.49 11.20 8.28
C THR A 109 -20.01 9.82 7.82
N GLY A 110 -18.83 9.74 7.18
CA GLY A 110 -18.22 8.49 6.71
C GLY A 110 -17.38 7.77 7.77
N ARG A 111 -16.76 8.51 8.70
CA ARG A 111 -15.91 7.99 9.79
C ARG A 111 -16.51 8.45 11.11
N ARG A 112 -16.81 7.59 12.09
CA ARG A 112 -17.24 8.04 13.44
C ARG A 112 -16.01 8.59 14.19
N PRO A 113 -15.68 9.88 14.12
CA PRO A 113 -14.40 10.35 14.60
C PRO A 113 -14.46 10.63 16.10
N THR A 114 -13.32 10.63 16.75
CA THR A 114 -13.19 11.12 18.13
C THR A 114 -13.38 12.65 18.19
N THR A 115 -13.66 13.17 19.39
CA THR A 115 -13.79 14.63 19.61
C THR A 115 -12.49 15.39 19.27
N GLU A 116 -11.34 14.76 19.48
CA GLU A 116 -10.02 15.30 19.12
C GLU A 116 -9.84 15.39 17.60
N GLU A 117 -10.20 14.34 16.86
CA GLU A 117 -10.20 14.34 15.40
C GLU A 117 -11.13 15.41 14.84
N LEU A 118 -12.34 15.54 15.35
CA LEU A 118 -13.31 16.59 14.97
C LEU A 118 -12.77 18.01 15.21
N THR A 119 -12.03 18.20 16.31
CA THR A 119 -11.38 19.48 16.63
C THR A 119 -10.22 19.76 15.69
N LEU A 120 -9.38 18.76 15.41
CA LEU A 120 -8.29 18.84 14.44
C LEU A 120 -8.84 19.17 13.04
N MET A 121 -9.88 18.47 12.60
CA MET A 121 -10.59 18.68 11.33
C MET A 121 -11.14 20.09 11.21
N THR A 122 -11.78 20.61 12.28
CA THR A 122 -12.36 21.95 12.29
C THR A 122 -11.28 23.03 12.28
N ASN A 123 -10.15 22.80 12.95
CA ASN A 123 -9.00 23.70 12.91
C ASN A 123 -8.32 23.69 11.53
N LEU A 124 -8.14 22.51 10.93
CA LEU A 124 -7.61 22.34 9.58
C LEU A 124 -8.48 23.04 8.52
N ALA A 125 -9.81 23.01 8.70
CA ALA A 125 -10.76 23.74 7.85
C ALA A 125 -10.64 25.27 7.94
N ARG A 126 -9.99 25.78 8.99
CA ARG A 126 -9.80 27.22 9.24
C ARG A 126 -8.43 27.72 8.82
N LEU A 127 -7.46 26.83 8.62
CA LEU A 127 -6.12 27.20 8.15
C LEU A 127 -6.18 27.68 6.70
N SER A 128 -5.58 28.83 6.44
CA SER A 128 -5.28 29.31 5.10
C SER A 128 -4.29 28.38 4.37
N ALA A 129 -4.25 28.46 3.04
CA ALA A 129 -3.23 27.77 2.26
C ALA A 129 -1.80 28.13 2.71
N ALA A 130 -1.59 29.38 3.13
CA ALA A 130 -0.30 29.84 3.64
C ALA A 130 0.09 29.16 4.97
N GLU A 131 -0.84 29.06 5.93
CA GLU A 131 -0.57 28.39 7.22
C GLU A 131 -0.34 26.89 7.05
N ARG A 132 -1.08 26.26 6.12
CA ARG A 132 -0.88 24.85 5.77
C ARG A 132 0.50 24.60 5.16
N ASN A 133 0.94 25.47 4.25
CA ASN A 133 2.28 25.41 3.67
C ASN A 133 3.36 25.64 4.73
N ALA A 134 3.14 26.54 5.69
CA ALA A 134 4.07 26.80 6.78
C ALA A 134 4.30 25.55 7.64
N ILE A 135 3.24 24.83 8.01
CA ILE A 135 3.35 23.58 8.81
C ILE A 135 4.27 22.55 8.13
N ILE A 136 4.11 22.37 6.82
CA ILE A 136 4.93 21.40 6.07
C ILE A 136 6.36 21.91 5.91
N HIS A 137 6.52 23.21 5.66
CA HIS A 137 7.83 23.82 5.56
C HIS A 137 8.62 23.71 6.88
N ASP A 138 7.96 23.91 8.01
CA ASP A 138 8.53 23.74 9.35
C ASP A 138 8.86 22.27 9.61
N PHE A 139 7.96 21.34 9.29
CA PHE A 139 8.22 19.90 9.36
C PHE A 139 9.46 19.49 8.55
N VAL A 140 9.58 19.95 7.30
CA VAL A 140 10.73 19.66 6.44
C VAL A 140 12.00 20.28 7.02
N ALA A 141 11.94 21.53 7.50
CA ALA A 141 13.07 22.20 8.11
C ALA A 141 13.59 21.45 9.35
N GLU A 142 12.69 21.08 10.26
CA GLU A 142 13.02 20.31 11.47
C GLU A 142 13.56 18.92 11.16
N THR A 143 12.98 18.23 10.16
CA THR A 143 13.39 16.86 9.80
C THR A 143 14.77 16.84 9.16
N MET A 144 15.08 17.81 8.30
CA MET A 144 16.35 17.88 7.58
C MET A 144 17.49 18.44 8.44
N GLY A 145 17.23 19.41 9.31
CA GLY A 145 18.24 19.99 10.20
C GLY A 145 19.49 20.48 9.45
N ASP A 146 20.64 19.87 9.75
CA ASP A 146 21.96 20.07 9.12
C ASP A 146 22.08 19.58 7.67
N LEU A 147 21.13 18.79 7.16
CA LEU A 147 21.08 18.32 5.76
C LEU A 147 20.40 19.34 4.82
N ASP A 148 20.46 20.64 5.18
CA ASP A 148 19.66 21.74 4.62
C ASP A 148 19.85 21.97 3.11
N HIS A 149 20.97 21.52 2.55
CA HIS A 149 21.32 21.68 1.13
C HIS A 149 21.13 20.42 0.28
N SER A 150 20.43 19.39 0.79
CA SER A 150 20.18 18.17 0.01
C SER A 150 19.14 18.40 -1.11
N THR A 151 19.38 17.81 -2.29
CA THR A 151 18.40 17.71 -3.38
C THR A 151 17.06 17.12 -2.92
N TYR A 152 17.13 16.19 -1.98
CA TYR A 152 15.95 15.55 -1.39
C TYR A 152 15.02 16.55 -0.69
N ARG A 153 15.58 17.53 0.03
CA ARG A 153 14.79 18.62 0.61
C ARG A 153 14.06 19.43 -0.45
N GLN A 154 14.74 19.77 -1.55
CA GLN A 154 14.11 20.50 -2.65
C GLN A 154 12.93 19.72 -3.24
N GLY A 155 13.08 18.40 -3.41
CA GLY A 155 11.97 17.52 -3.83
C GLY A 155 10.80 17.51 -2.84
N LEU A 156 11.07 17.44 -1.52
CA LEU A 156 10.03 17.52 -0.49
C LEU A 156 9.29 18.86 -0.52
N LEU A 157 10.00 19.97 -0.70
CA LEU A 157 9.40 21.32 -0.77
C LEU A 157 8.70 21.61 -2.10
N ALA A 158 9.12 20.97 -3.20
CA ALA A 158 8.48 21.09 -4.51
C ALA A 158 7.10 20.43 -4.55
N VAL A 159 6.86 19.47 -3.65
CA VAL A 159 5.57 18.80 -3.49
C VAL A 159 4.93 19.31 -2.20
N THR A 160 4.49 20.56 -2.18
CA THR A 160 3.65 21.08 -1.10
C THR A 160 2.22 20.56 -1.25
N PRO A 161 1.50 20.30 -0.15
CA PRO A 161 0.15 19.80 -0.23
C PRO A 161 -0.82 20.96 -0.48
N ASP A 162 -1.44 20.96 -1.65
CA ASP A 162 -2.37 21.96 -2.14
C ASP A 162 -3.77 21.36 -2.24
N LEU A 163 -4.57 21.61 -1.21
CA LEU A 163 -5.97 21.19 -1.21
C LEU A 163 -6.76 22.10 -2.15
N PRO A 164 -7.47 21.55 -3.15
CA PRO A 164 -8.21 22.34 -4.13
C PRO A 164 -9.35 23.13 -3.47
N GLU A 165 -9.91 24.10 -4.22
CA GLU A 165 -10.99 24.97 -3.72
C GLU A 165 -12.29 24.22 -3.37
N ASP A 166 -12.53 23.08 -4.01
CA ASP A 166 -13.64 22.17 -3.73
C ASP A 166 -13.10 20.76 -3.43
N PRO A 167 -12.64 20.50 -2.20
CA PRO A 167 -12.01 19.24 -1.87
C PRO A 167 -13.01 18.10 -1.73
N THR A 168 -12.59 16.94 -2.22
CA THR A 168 -13.31 15.68 -1.99
C THR A 168 -13.18 15.22 -0.53
N PRO A 169 -14.11 14.40 -0.01
CA PRO A 169 -13.97 13.76 1.31
C PRO A 169 -12.64 13.02 1.46
N GLU A 170 -12.20 12.33 0.41
CA GLU A 170 -10.95 11.57 0.37
C GLU A 170 -9.72 12.47 0.54
N GLN A 171 -9.73 13.66 -0.07
CA GLN A 171 -8.65 14.65 0.10
C GLN A 171 -8.61 15.24 1.52
N VAL A 172 -9.77 15.46 2.13
CA VAL A 172 -9.86 15.91 3.53
C VAL A 172 -9.35 14.82 4.46
N ASP A 173 -9.75 13.57 4.24
CA ASP A 173 -9.28 12.41 4.98
C ASP A 173 -7.75 12.23 4.90
N ALA A 174 -7.19 12.39 3.69
CA ALA A 174 -5.75 12.30 3.48
C ALA A 174 -4.99 13.41 4.21
N TRP A 175 -5.55 14.62 4.24
CA TRP A 175 -4.94 15.74 4.97
C TRP A 175 -4.93 15.52 6.49
N ILE A 176 -6.00 14.95 7.05
CA ILE A 176 -6.08 14.61 8.48
C ILE A 176 -5.04 13.56 8.84
N GLU A 177 -4.96 12.50 8.04
CA GLU A 177 -3.98 11.44 8.23
C GLU A 177 -2.54 11.96 8.11
N LEU A 178 -2.28 12.85 7.15
CA LEU A 178 -0.99 13.52 7.00
C LEU A 178 -0.61 14.28 8.28
N GLY A 179 -1.55 15.01 8.88
CA GLY A 179 -1.35 15.73 10.14
C GLY A 179 -0.92 14.82 11.31
N GLY A 180 -1.48 13.61 11.40
CA GLY A 180 -1.04 12.60 12.36
C GLY A 180 0.36 12.05 12.03
N LEU A 181 0.59 11.78 10.74
CA LEU A 181 1.82 11.16 10.26
C LEU A 181 3.05 12.06 10.41
N ILE A 182 2.95 13.37 10.11
CA ILE A 182 4.04 14.34 10.32
C ILE A 182 4.41 14.51 11.80
N GLY A 183 3.48 14.16 12.70
CA GLY A 183 3.74 14.09 14.13
C GLY A 183 4.64 12.94 14.55
N ASP A 184 4.68 11.83 13.78
CA ASP A 184 5.42 10.60 14.11
C ASP A 184 6.95 10.82 14.04
N PRO A 185 7.69 10.66 15.16
CA PRO A 185 9.16 10.71 15.14
C PRO A 185 9.80 9.67 14.21
N ALA A 186 9.14 8.52 13.99
CA ALA A 186 9.66 7.48 13.11
C ALA A 186 9.64 7.88 11.64
N LEU A 187 8.62 8.64 11.19
CA LEU A 187 8.61 9.22 9.84
C LEU A 187 9.80 10.17 9.66
N ARG A 188 10.02 11.07 10.62
CA ARG A 188 11.15 12.01 10.57
C ARG A 188 12.49 11.28 10.43
N ALA A 189 12.68 10.24 11.25
CA ALA A 189 13.89 9.41 11.19
C ALA A 189 14.05 8.72 9.82
N ALA A 190 12.97 8.20 9.23
CA ALA A 190 12.99 7.57 7.91
C ALA A 190 13.37 8.55 6.81
N MET A 191 12.69 9.70 6.74
CA MET A 191 12.97 10.73 5.75
C MET A 191 14.40 11.28 5.87
N ARG A 192 14.93 11.41 7.10
CA ARG A 192 16.31 11.82 7.32
C ARG A 192 17.32 10.79 6.83
N ARG A 193 17.07 9.49 7.00
CA ARG A 193 17.90 8.41 6.41
C ARG A 193 17.90 8.49 4.89
N MET A 194 16.73 8.66 4.27
CA MET A 194 16.60 8.82 2.82
C MET A 194 17.35 10.06 2.31
N ALA A 195 17.24 11.18 3.03
CA ALA A 195 17.93 12.43 2.68
C ALA A 195 19.45 12.28 2.76
N ALA A 196 19.97 11.66 3.83
CA ALA A 196 21.40 11.38 3.98
C ALA A 196 21.90 10.46 2.87
N TYR A 197 21.16 9.38 2.59
CA TYR A 197 21.47 8.46 1.51
C TYR A 197 21.54 9.17 0.15
N ALA A 198 20.54 10.01 -0.16
CA ALA A 198 20.49 10.78 -1.39
C ALA A 198 21.64 11.80 -1.50
N ALA A 199 22.00 12.46 -0.40
CA ALA A 199 23.12 13.40 -0.37
C ALA A 199 24.47 12.72 -0.67
N GLU A 200 24.67 11.49 -0.19
CA GLU A 200 25.89 10.71 -0.42
C GLU A 200 25.93 10.08 -1.81
N HIS A 201 24.79 9.67 -2.36
CA HIS A 201 24.73 8.78 -3.52
C HIS A 201 24.09 9.38 -4.77
N ALA A 202 23.38 10.51 -4.68
CA ALA A 202 22.73 11.18 -5.81
C ALA A 202 22.93 12.72 -5.74
N PRO A 203 24.16 13.22 -5.90
CA PRO A 203 24.46 14.66 -5.74
C PRO A 203 23.93 15.55 -6.90
N GLY A 204 23.08 15.02 -7.80
CA GLY A 204 22.45 15.76 -8.90
C GLY A 204 20.99 16.11 -8.59
N GLY A 205 20.59 17.35 -8.88
CA GLY A 205 19.27 17.96 -8.61
C GLY A 205 18.07 17.24 -9.25
N PRO A 206 16.81 17.67 -8.96
CA PRO A 206 15.58 17.06 -9.46
C PRO A 206 15.18 17.55 -10.87
N GLU A 207 16.15 17.84 -11.76
CA GLU A 207 15.84 18.37 -13.08
C GLU A 207 16.39 17.52 -14.24
N THR A 208 15.45 16.86 -14.92
CA THR A 208 15.31 16.72 -16.39
C THR A 208 15.91 15.54 -17.16
N ALA A 209 16.44 14.51 -16.50
CA ALA A 209 16.66 13.20 -17.18
C ALA A 209 16.52 11.96 -16.27
N GLY A 210 16.71 12.09 -14.95
CA GLY A 210 16.80 10.92 -14.05
C GLY A 210 15.52 10.50 -13.29
N GLU A 211 14.51 11.37 -13.15
CA GLU A 211 13.29 11.01 -12.40
C GLU A 211 12.37 10.06 -13.18
N HIS A 212 12.29 10.21 -14.51
CA HIS A 212 11.57 9.26 -15.37
C HIS A 212 12.28 7.91 -15.36
N ASP A 213 13.60 7.88 -15.53
CA ASP A 213 14.41 6.66 -15.47
C ASP A 213 14.28 5.94 -14.10
N ALA A 214 14.28 6.67 -12.98
CA ALA A 214 14.12 6.08 -11.65
C ALA A 214 12.69 5.55 -11.38
N ALA A 215 11.67 6.25 -11.86
CA ALA A 215 10.28 5.78 -11.78
C ALA A 215 10.08 4.54 -12.66
N ASP A 216 10.61 4.55 -13.88
CA ASP A 216 10.53 3.43 -14.82
C ASP A 216 11.27 2.19 -14.30
N LEU A 217 12.44 2.38 -13.67
CA LEU A 217 13.16 1.31 -12.97
C LEU A 217 12.38 0.76 -11.79
N THR A 218 11.74 1.64 -11.00
CA THR A 218 10.90 1.23 -9.87
C THR A 218 9.75 0.36 -10.34
N ASP A 219 9.01 0.86 -11.33
CA ASP A 219 7.89 0.14 -11.93
C ASP A 219 8.33 -1.19 -12.57
N LEU A 220 9.53 -1.23 -13.17
CA LEU A 220 10.09 -2.44 -13.77
C LEU A 220 10.35 -3.53 -12.73
N TRP A 221 11.08 -3.23 -11.66
CA TRP A 221 11.40 -4.25 -10.66
C TRP A 221 10.16 -4.66 -9.87
N VAL A 222 9.25 -3.71 -9.57
CA VAL A 222 7.97 -3.99 -8.91
C VAL A 222 7.14 -4.98 -9.73
N ARG A 223 7.00 -4.75 -11.04
CA ARG A 223 6.28 -5.68 -11.92
C ARG A 223 6.93 -7.06 -11.94
N ARG A 224 8.25 -7.13 -12.10
CA ARG A 224 8.99 -8.40 -12.14
C ARG A 224 8.82 -9.22 -10.86
N VAL A 225 8.90 -8.56 -9.70
CA VAL A 225 8.69 -9.22 -8.41
C VAL A 225 7.23 -9.62 -8.23
N ALA A 226 6.27 -8.79 -8.65
CA ALA A 226 4.85 -9.13 -8.60
C ALA A 226 4.52 -10.36 -9.45
N GLU A 227 5.13 -10.49 -10.64
CA GLU A 227 5.01 -11.68 -11.50
C GLU A 227 5.61 -12.93 -10.83
N ALA A 228 6.76 -12.80 -10.15
CA ALA A 228 7.37 -13.89 -9.40
C ALA A 228 6.49 -14.35 -8.23
N ILE A 229 5.91 -13.41 -7.47
CA ILE A 229 4.96 -13.71 -6.39
C ILE A 229 3.71 -14.40 -6.95
N ALA A 230 3.15 -13.90 -8.05
CA ALA A 230 1.99 -14.50 -8.70
C ALA A 230 2.27 -15.91 -9.25
N ALA A 231 3.52 -16.20 -9.64
CA ALA A 231 3.99 -17.52 -10.03
C ALA A 231 4.30 -18.45 -8.83
N GLY A 232 4.11 -18.00 -7.58
CA GLY A 232 4.37 -18.79 -6.38
C GLY A 232 5.87 -18.95 -6.04
N ILE A 233 6.74 -18.09 -6.58
CA ILE A 233 8.17 -18.14 -6.27
C ILE A 233 8.41 -17.54 -4.87
N ALA A 234 8.78 -18.39 -3.92
CA ALA A 234 9.16 -17.96 -2.59
C ALA A 234 10.48 -17.17 -2.63
N ALA A 235 10.56 -16.05 -1.91
CA ALA A 235 11.71 -15.14 -1.92
C ALA A 235 13.02 -15.80 -1.46
N ASP A 236 12.94 -16.80 -0.60
CA ASP A 236 14.06 -17.53 0.00
C ASP A 236 14.43 -18.81 -0.77
N SER A 237 13.77 -19.06 -1.90
CA SER A 237 14.06 -20.20 -2.77
C SER A 237 15.22 -19.92 -3.74
N PRO A 238 15.91 -20.95 -4.24
CA PRO A 238 16.85 -20.80 -5.36
C PRO A 238 16.22 -20.19 -6.62
N ALA A 239 14.92 -20.38 -6.82
CA ALA A 239 14.18 -19.83 -7.97
C ALA A 239 14.00 -18.30 -7.90
N ALA A 240 14.22 -17.68 -6.74
CA ALA A 240 14.27 -16.23 -6.62
C ALA A 240 15.55 -15.61 -7.23
N ASP A 241 16.63 -16.39 -7.35
CA ASP A 241 17.94 -15.87 -7.78
C ASP A 241 17.94 -15.28 -9.21
N PRO A 242 17.32 -15.91 -10.23
CA PRO A 242 17.20 -15.31 -11.56
C PRO A 242 16.30 -14.05 -11.59
N VAL A 243 15.35 -13.94 -10.66
CA VAL A 243 14.52 -12.75 -10.51
C VAL A 243 15.37 -11.59 -10.00
N VAL A 244 16.14 -11.83 -8.92
CA VAL A 244 17.11 -10.88 -8.35
C VAL A 244 18.13 -10.46 -9.39
N ALA A 245 18.73 -11.40 -10.10
CA ALA A 245 19.75 -11.13 -11.12
C ALA A 245 19.23 -10.17 -12.20
N GLY A 246 18.00 -10.38 -12.68
CA GLY A 246 17.40 -9.47 -13.67
C GLY A 246 16.97 -8.11 -13.11
N VAL A 247 16.65 -8.00 -11.82
CA VAL A 247 16.47 -6.69 -11.18
C VAL A 247 17.81 -5.96 -11.08
N VAL A 248 18.86 -6.65 -10.64
CA VAL A 248 20.22 -6.09 -10.53
C VAL A 248 20.70 -5.63 -11.91
N GLU A 249 20.56 -6.46 -12.95
CA GLU A 249 20.94 -6.12 -14.32
C GLU A 249 20.28 -4.83 -14.82
N ALA A 250 18.98 -4.66 -14.58
CA ALA A 250 18.26 -3.44 -14.96
C ALA A 250 18.66 -2.23 -14.10
N TRP A 251 18.96 -2.44 -12.83
CA TRP A 251 19.33 -1.39 -11.87
C TRP A 251 20.78 -0.89 -12.07
N LEU A 252 21.73 -1.76 -12.42
CA LEU A 252 23.17 -1.45 -12.51
C LEU A 252 23.50 -0.22 -13.36
N PRO A 253 22.92 -0.01 -14.57
CA PRO A 253 23.19 1.17 -15.39
C PRO A 253 22.88 2.50 -14.67
N SER A 254 21.87 2.51 -13.80
CA SER A 254 21.49 3.71 -13.03
C SER A 254 22.53 4.13 -11.99
N GLN A 255 23.48 3.25 -11.65
CA GLN A 255 24.49 3.49 -10.64
C GLN A 255 25.78 4.11 -11.20
N ALA A 256 25.93 4.17 -12.53
CA ALA A 256 27.11 4.75 -13.17
C ALA A 256 27.40 6.22 -12.75
N PRO A 257 26.41 7.11 -12.60
CA PRO A 257 26.63 8.48 -12.13
C PRO A 257 27.15 8.57 -10.69
N THR A 258 26.93 7.53 -9.87
CA THR A 258 27.32 7.52 -8.45
C THR A 258 28.74 6.98 -8.24
N GLY A 259 29.51 6.80 -9.33
CA GLY A 259 30.88 6.27 -9.28
C GLY A 259 30.98 4.78 -8.94
N PHE A 260 29.86 4.08 -8.77
CA PHE A 260 29.85 2.64 -8.63
C PHE A 260 30.25 2.02 -9.97
N ARG A 261 31.31 1.21 -9.98
CA ARG A 261 31.73 0.46 -11.17
C ARG A 261 31.26 -0.99 -11.03
N PRO A 262 30.15 -1.37 -11.65
CA PRO A 262 29.67 -2.73 -11.53
C PRO A 262 30.46 -3.69 -12.42
N GLY A 263 30.76 -4.86 -11.87
CA GLY A 263 31.31 -6.01 -12.59
C GLY A 263 30.23 -6.99 -13.08
N GLY A 264 28.97 -6.56 -13.16
CA GLY A 264 27.80 -7.41 -13.32
C GLY A 264 27.10 -7.69 -11.99
N ASP A 265 26.19 -8.68 -11.99
CA ASP A 265 25.56 -9.16 -10.77
C ASP A 265 26.58 -9.90 -9.88
N GLY A 266 26.64 -9.54 -8.60
CA GLY A 266 27.62 -10.03 -7.64
C GLY A 266 27.42 -9.43 -6.25
N ALA A 267 28.19 -9.91 -5.27
CA ALA A 267 28.00 -9.59 -3.85
C ALA A 267 27.96 -8.08 -3.53
N ALA A 268 28.79 -7.28 -4.23
CA ALA A 268 28.82 -5.84 -4.03
C ALA A 268 27.56 -5.14 -4.59
N ALA A 269 27.08 -5.59 -5.76
CA ALA A 269 25.89 -5.03 -6.40
C ALA A 269 24.62 -5.34 -5.59
N ARG A 270 24.45 -6.61 -5.19
CA ARG A 270 23.30 -7.05 -4.39
C ARG A 270 23.24 -6.38 -3.03
N ARG A 271 24.37 -6.26 -2.33
CA ARG A 271 24.45 -5.55 -1.04
C ARG A 271 24.05 -4.09 -1.15
N ARG A 272 24.50 -3.40 -2.20
CA ARG A 272 24.16 -2.00 -2.43
C ARG A 272 22.69 -1.82 -2.80
N LEU A 273 22.12 -2.71 -3.62
CA LEU A 273 20.68 -2.70 -3.92
C LEU A 273 19.85 -2.98 -2.65
N LEU A 274 20.28 -3.94 -1.81
CA LEU A 274 19.63 -4.24 -0.54
C LEU A 274 19.59 -3.00 0.38
N GLU A 275 20.73 -2.34 0.56
CA GLU A 275 20.82 -1.10 1.35
C GLU A 275 19.88 0.00 0.81
N GLN A 276 19.81 0.17 -0.51
CA GLN A 276 18.87 1.11 -1.15
C GLN A 276 17.41 0.78 -0.84
N LEU A 277 17.02 -0.49 -0.98
CA LEU A 277 15.65 -0.94 -0.74
C LEU A 277 15.25 -0.82 0.73
N GLU A 278 16.15 -1.18 1.65
CA GLU A 278 15.89 -1.06 3.09
C GLU A 278 15.69 0.40 3.54
N ILE A 279 16.33 1.34 2.85
CA ILE A 279 16.14 2.78 3.08
C ILE A 279 14.87 3.30 2.39
N ALA A 280 14.56 2.83 1.18
CA ALA A 280 13.45 3.32 0.37
C ALA A 280 12.08 2.72 0.74
N ALA A 281 12.03 1.47 1.18
CA ALA A 281 10.79 0.73 1.45
C ALA A 281 10.20 0.97 2.85
N ASP A 282 10.39 2.17 3.42
CA ASP A 282 9.77 2.53 4.69
C ASP A 282 8.27 2.84 4.47
N ALA A 283 7.40 2.01 5.04
CA ALA A 283 5.95 2.12 4.88
C ALA A 283 5.38 3.49 5.30
N ARG A 284 6.02 4.20 6.25
CA ARG A 284 5.57 5.55 6.66
C ARG A 284 5.93 6.59 5.62
N ALA A 285 7.14 6.53 5.09
CA ALA A 285 7.58 7.44 4.03
C ALA A 285 6.77 7.21 2.75
N GLU A 286 6.51 5.96 2.39
CA GLU A 286 5.60 5.61 1.29
C GLU A 286 4.19 6.18 1.53
N ARG A 287 3.63 5.98 2.72
CA ARG A 287 2.30 6.50 3.05
C ARG A 287 2.24 8.02 2.97
N TYR A 288 3.28 8.73 3.45
CA TYR A 288 3.41 10.17 3.27
C TYR A 288 3.26 10.56 1.80
N TRP A 289 4.01 9.94 0.89
CA TRP A 289 3.94 10.26 -0.54
C TRP A 289 2.57 9.93 -1.17
N GLN A 290 1.93 8.84 -0.77
CA GLN A 290 0.57 8.52 -1.22
C GLN A 290 -0.44 9.57 -0.79
N LEU A 291 -0.39 10.02 0.47
CA LEU A 291 -1.25 11.09 0.97
C LEU A 291 -1.02 12.40 0.19
N MET A 292 0.22 12.72 -0.12
CA MET A 292 0.56 13.88 -0.95
C MET A 292 -0.02 13.77 -2.37
N CYS A 293 -0.02 12.58 -2.99
CA CYS A 293 -0.69 12.35 -4.27
C CYS A 293 -2.20 12.59 -4.17
N VAL A 294 -2.87 12.02 -3.16
CA VAL A 294 -4.32 12.18 -2.96
C VAL A 294 -4.67 13.67 -2.78
N ILE A 295 -3.98 14.35 -1.87
CA ILE A 295 -4.24 15.77 -1.56
C ILE A 295 -4.10 16.61 -2.84
N ASN A 296 -3.03 16.41 -3.60
CA ASN A 296 -2.73 17.16 -4.82
C ASN A 296 -3.50 16.68 -6.06
N GLY A 297 -4.43 15.73 -5.93
CA GLY A 297 -5.22 15.21 -7.05
C GLY A 297 -4.39 14.46 -8.11
N ARG A 298 -3.23 13.91 -7.72
CA ARG A 298 -2.36 13.12 -8.60
C ARG A 298 -2.66 11.62 -8.43
N PRO A 299 -2.45 10.79 -9.47
CA PRO A 299 -2.56 9.35 -9.33
C PRO A 299 -1.68 8.82 -8.19
N VAL A 300 -2.27 8.01 -7.31
CA VAL A 300 -1.54 7.35 -6.21
C VAL A 300 -0.65 6.27 -6.82
N ARG A 301 0.63 6.26 -6.44
CA ARG A 301 1.56 5.22 -6.90
C ARG A 301 1.21 3.87 -6.26
N PRO A 302 1.37 2.75 -6.99
CA PRO A 302 1.21 1.41 -6.42
C PRO A 302 2.14 1.23 -5.23
N SER A 303 1.72 0.41 -4.25
CA SER A 303 2.58 0.16 -3.11
C SER A 303 3.76 -0.72 -3.49
N ILE A 304 4.95 -0.33 -3.05
CA ILE A 304 6.19 -1.08 -3.21
C ILE A 304 6.52 -1.95 -1.99
N ALA A 305 5.77 -1.84 -0.89
CA ALA A 305 6.07 -2.54 0.36
C ALA A 305 6.11 -4.07 0.21
N GLY A 306 5.10 -4.65 -0.43
CA GLY A 306 5.03 -6.11 -0.65
C GLY A 306 6.18 -6.62 -1.54
N PRO A 307 6.30 -6.12 -2.79
CA PRO A 307 7.41 -6.44 -3.68
C PRO A 307 8.79 -6.13 -3.07
N GLY A 308 8.91 -5.02 -2.36
CA GLY A 308 10.15 -4.62 -1.69
C GLY A 308 10.56 -5.59 -0.59
N GLN A 309 9.61 -6.03 0.23
CA GLN A 309 9.87 -7.04 1.28
C GLN A 309 10.31 -8.39 0.69
N TRP A 310 9.67 -8.81 -0.41
CA TRP A 310 10.06 -10.01 -1.15
C TRP A 310 11.49 -9.88 -1.67
N LEU A 311 11.82 -8.75 -2.31
CA LEU A 311 13.14 -8.53 -2.90
C LEU A 311 14.25 -8.41 -1.84
N ILE A 312 13.98 -7.72 -0.73
CA ILE A 312 14.87 -7.66 0.45
C ILE A 312 15.17 -9.07 0.97
N THR A 313 14.14 -9.91 1.08
CA THR A 313 14.29 -11.31 1.53
C THR A 313 15.15 -12.11 0.55
N ALA A 314 14.90 -11.97 -0.75
CA ALA A 314 15.64 -12.67 -1.79
C ALA A 314 17.11 -12.26 -1.85
N LEU A 315 17.42 -10.96 -1.70
CA LEU A 315 18.78 -10.44 -1.64
C LEU A 315 19.55 -10.90 -0.40
N ARG A 316 18.88 -11.01 0.76
CA ARG A 316 19.51 -11.55 1.99
C ARG A 316 19.80 -13.04 1.87
N THR A 317 18.92 -13.79 1.20
CA THR A 317 19.06 -15.23 1.02
C THR A 317 20.06 -15.58 -0.10
N ASN A 318 20.18 -14.72 -1.10
CA ASN A 318 21.16 -14.83 -2.18
C ASN A 318 22.06 -13.58 -2.18
N PRO A 319 22.98 -13.44 -1.20
CA PRO A 319 23.87 -12.29 -1.12
C PRO A 319 24.79 -12.17 -2.34
N GLU A 320 25.02 -13.26 -3.06
CA GLU A 320 25.65 -13.35 -4.36
C GLU A 320 24.93 -14.40 -5.24
N PRO A 321 25.12 -14.37 -6.58
CA PRO A 321 24.47 -15.32 -7.48
C PRO A 321 24.76 -16.76 -7.07
N GLY A 322 23.73 -17.60 -7.03
CA GLY A 322 23.84 -19.02 -6.65
C GLY A 322 23.99 -19.31 -5.16
N ALA A 323 24.22 -18.32 -4.29
CA ALA A 323 24.57 -18.55 -2.88
C ALA A 323 23.57 -19.44 -2.12
N ARG A 324 22.25 -19.29 -2.36
CA ARG A 324 21.27 -20.18 -1.72
C ARG A 324 21.37 -21.61 -2.23
N ALA A 325 21.54 -21.80 -3.55
CA ALA A 325 21.69 -23.11 -4.14
C ALA A 325 22.95 -23.83 -3.61
N ASP A 326 24.06 -23.09 -3.52
CA ASP A 326 25.33 -23.59 -2.99
C ASP A 326 25.21 -23.96 -1.50
N GLY A 327 24.55 -23.13 -0.68
CA GLY A 327 24.32 -23.44 0.74
C GLY A 327 23.42 -24.67 0.95
N ILE A 328 22.41 -24.88 0.09
CA ILE A 328 21.62 -26.12 0.09
C ILE A 328 22.52 -27.31 -0.26
N ALA A 329 23.33 -27.20 -1.32
CA ALA A 329 24.23 -28.26 -1.74
C ALA A 329 25.23 -28.62 -0.65
N GLU A 330 25.85 -27.63 0.01
CA GLU A 330 26.77 -27.84 1.13
C GLU A 330 26.09 -28.54 2.32
N THR A 331 24.87 -28.13 2.67
CA THR A 331 24.10 -28.78 3.75
C THR A 331 23.81 -30.24 3.42
N LEU A 332 23.50 -30.53 2.15
CA LEU A 332 23.23 -31.89 1.67
C LEU A 332 24.51 -32.74 1.57
N ASP A 333 25.65 -32.12 1.21
CA ASP A 333 26.96 -32.76 1.09
C ASP A 333 27.64 -33.01 2.46
N ALA A 334 27.47 -32.11 3.42
CA ALA A 334 28.09 -32.17 4.74
C ALA A 334 27.64 -33.39 5.55
N ASP A 335 26.48 -33.98 5.21
CA ASP A 335 26.03 -35.21 5.85
C ASP A 335 26.71 -36.44 5.22
N THR A 336 27.78 -36.86 5.91
CA THR A 336 28.60 -38.02 5.55
C THR A 336 28.05 -39.34 6.09
N SER A 337 26.89 -39.32 6.76
CA SER A 337 26.21 -40.52 7.24
C SER A 337 25.88 -41.43 6.06
N ALA A 338 26.55 -42.59 6.00
CA ALA A 338 26.45 -43.51 4.89
C ALA A 338 25.02 -44.01 4.63
N SER A 339 24.17 -44.09 5.65
CA SER A 339 22.88 -44.81 5.55
C SER A 339 21.71 -44.10 6.25
N GLY A 340 21.86 -42.82 6.64
CA GLY A 340 20.82 -42.07 7.35
C GLY A 340 20.40 -42.71 8.68
N PRO A 341 19.33 -42.22 9.33
CA PRO A 341 18.79 -42.83 10.54
C PRO A 341 18.17 -44.20 10.25
N ALA A 342 18.48 -45.22 11.07
CA ALA A 342 17.96 -46.58 10.89
C ALA A 342 16.43 -46.69 10.94
N TRP A 343 15.75 -45.72 11.55
CA TRP A 343 14.28 -45.66 11.63
C TRP A 343 13.63 -45.14 10.35
N LEU A 344 14.38 -44.52 9.42
CA LEU A 344 13.82 -43.61 8.42
C LEU A 344 12.81 -44.26 7.47
N LEU A 345 13.14 -45.44 6.91
CA LEU A 345 12.21 -46.15 6.01
C LEU A 345 10.95 -46.65 6.74
N ASP A 346 11.09 -47.13 7.97
CA ASP A 346 9.94 -47.55 8.79
C ASP A 346 9.08 -46.34 9.19
N GLY A 347 9.72 -45.24 9.58
CA GLY A 347 9.06 -43.97 9.88
C GLY A 347 8.32 -43.40 8.67
N CYS A 348 8.90 -43.49 7.47
CA CYS A 348 8.26 -43.10 6.22
C CYS A 348 7.02 -43.97 5.94
N ALA A 349 7.13 -45.29 6.05
CA ALA A 349 6.01 -46.20 5.85
C ALA A 349 4.84 -45.91 6.83
N ARG A 350 5.17 -45.68 8.11
CA ARG A 350 4.17 -45.36 9.15
C ARG A 350 3.52 -44.00 8.91
N THR A 351 4.31 -42.98 8.57
CA THR A 351 3.80 -41.65 8.25
C THR A 351 2.84 -41.70 7.06
N LEU A 352 3.23 -42.37 5.97
CA LEU A 352 2.38 -42.54 4.79
C LEU A 352 1.08 -43.31 5.11
N ALA A 353 1.13 -44.31 6.00
CA ALA A 353 -0.06 -45.05 6.40
C ALA A 353 -1.04 -44.21 7.24
N GLU A 354 -0.54 -43.37 8.14
CA GLU A 354 -1.40 -42.46 8.92
C GLU A 354 -2.00 -41.36 8.04
N VAL A 355 -1.23 -40.82 7.08
CA VAL A 355 -1.75 -39.88 6.08
C VAL A 355 -2.76 -40.56 5.15
N ASP A 356 -2.55 -41.81 4.72
CA ASP A 356 -3.56 -42.57 3.94
C ASP A 356 -4.90 -42.66 4.68
N ALA A 357 -4.87 -42.90 6.00
CA ALA A 357 -6.07 -42.93 6.81
C ALA A 357 -6.82 -41.59 6.81
N LEU A 358 -6.09 -40.45 6.84
CA LEU A 358 -6.67 -39.12 6.72
C LEU A 358 -7.26 -38.89 5.33
N VAL A 359 -6.51 -39.19 4.27
CA VAL A 359 -6.90 -39.07 2.86
C VAL A 359 -8.17 -39.88 2.58
N ALA A 360 -8.20 -41.13 3.02
CA ALA A 360 -9.34 -42.04 2.84
C ALA A 360 -10.60 -41.56 3.57
N ALA A 361 -10.44 -40.80 4.65
CA ALA A 361 -11.55 -40.35 5.43
C ALA A 361 -12.13 -39.00 4.93
N VAL A 362 -11.46 -38.26 4.03
CA VAL A 362 -11.98 -37.01 3.45
C VAL A 362 -13.35 -37.25 2.79
N ALA A 363 -14.39 -36.59 3.29
CA ALA A 363 -15.72 -36.71 2.71
C ALA A 363 -15.83 -35.85 1.44
N PRO A 364 -16.67 -36.25 0.44
CA PRO A 364 -16.82 -35.48 -0.80
C PRO A 364 -17.21 -34.01 -0.59
N GLY A 365 -17.94 -33.70 0.49
CA GLY A 365 -18.33 -32.33 0.84
C GLY A 365 -17.21 -31.45 1.40
N GLN A 366 -16.05 -32.01 1.76
CA GLN A 366 -14.94 -31.29 2.38
C GLN A 366 -13.89 -30.82 1.37
N MET A 367 -14.01 -31.17 0.08
CA MET A 367 -12.98 -30.88 -0.93
C MET A 367 -12.68 -29.37 -1.11
N GLY A 368 -13.67 -28.51 -0.85
CA GLY A 368 -13.53 -27.05 -0.93
C GLY A 368 -13.27 -26.38 0.43
N ASP A 369 -13.08 -27.15 1.51
CA ASP A 369 -12.82 -26.58 2.83
C ASP A 369 -11.44 -25.91 2.84
N PRO A 370 -11.28 -24.75 3.50
CA PRO A 370 -9.98 -24.09 3.61
C PRO A 370 -9.03 -24.90 4.48
N THR A 371 -7.74 -24.83 4.18
CA THR A 371 -6.68 -25.49 4.95
C THR A 371 -5.81 -24.46 5.68
N PRO A 372 -4.96 -24.89 6.64
CA PRO A 372 -3.95 -24.03 7.21
C PRO A 372 -2.90 -23.52 6.20
N CYS A 373 -2.76 -24.17 5.03
CA CYS A 373 -1.99 -23.66 3.90
C CYS A 373 -2.77 -22.52 3.23
N GLU A 374 -2.23 -21.30 3.32
CA GLU A 374 -2.89 -20.12 2.77
C GLU A 374 -3.16 -20.26 1.25
N GLY A 375 -4.40 -20.02 0.85
CA GLY A 375 -4.83 -20.11 -0.55
C GLY A 375 -5.12 -21.53 -1.05
N TRP A 376 -4.98 -22.57 -0.21
CA TRP A 376 -5.25 -23.95 -0.59
C TRP A 376 -6.52 -24.48 0.08
N ASP A 377 -7.39 -25.08 -0.74
CA ASP A 377 -8.48 -25.93 -0.27
C ASP A 377 -8.01 -27.38 -0.08
N VAL A 378 -8.85 -28.23 0.50
CA VAL A 378 -8.54 -29.64 0.74
C VAL A 378 -8.19 -30.37 -0.55
N ARG A 379 -8.83 -30.06 -1.69
CA ARG A 379 -8.49 -30.68 -2.99
C ARG A 379 -7.06 -30.31 -3.41
N ALA A 380 -6.69 -29.04 -3.32
CA ALA A 380 -5.34 -28.57 -3.65
C ALA A 380 -4.29 -29.23 -2.75
N LEU A 381 -4.56 -29.33 -1.44
CA LEU A 381 -3.67 -30.00 -0.48
C LEU A 381 -3.53 -31.49 -0.78
N LEU A 382 -4.61 -32.20 -1.09
CA LEU A 382 -4.56 -33.60 -1.50
C LEU A 382 -3.74 -33.78 -2.79
N ASN A 383 -3.94 -32.91 -3.78
CA ASN A 383 -3.18 -32.95 -5.03
C ASN A 383 -1.68 -32.78 -4.78
N HIS A 384 -1.32 -31.87 -3.87
CA HIS A 384 0.06 -31.65 -3.46
C HIS A 384 0.66 -32.87 -2.73
N LEU A 385 -0.08 -33.49 -1.80
CA LEU A 385 0.37 -34.72 -1.12
C LEU A 385 0.69 -35.84 -2.13
N VAL A 386 -0.12 -35.99 -3.18
CA VAL A 386 0.16 -36.95 -4.27
C VAL A 386 1.38 -36.51 -5.09
N TYR A 387 1.44 -35.24 -5.47
CA TYR A 387 2.56 -34.69 -6.24
C TYR A 387 3.91 -34.89 -5.55
N GLU A 388 4.01 -34.63 -4.24
CA GLU A 388 5.28 -34.78 -3.51
C GLU A 388 5.79 -36.22 -3.59
N ASN A 389 4.91 -37.20 -3.37
CA ASN A 389 5.27 -38.62 -3.53
C ASN A 389 5.77 -38.91 -4.95
N LEU A 390 5.09 -38.42 -5.99
CA LEU A 390 5.51 -38.61 -7.38
C LEU A 390 6.84 -37.92 -7.70
N MET A 391 7.06 -36.71 -7.18
CA MET A 391 8.24 -35.91 -7.44
C MET A 391 9.50 -36.56 -6.85
N TRP A 392 9.44 -36.99 -5.59
CA TRP A 392 10.55 -37.67 -4.93
C TRP A 392 10.80 -39.07 -5.48
N THR A 393 9.74 -39.79 -5.88
CA THR A 393 9.87 -41.07 -6.62
C THR A 393 10.60 -40.86 -7.94
N SER A 394 10.20 -39.84 -8.71
CA SER A 394 10.81 -39.54 -10.01
C SER A 394 12.30 -39.23 -9.87
N LEU A 395 12.68 -38.51 -8.81
CA LEU A 395 14.07 -38.24 -8.51
C LEU A 395 14.83 -39.53 -8.15
N ALA A 396 14.25 -40.40 -7.32
CA ALA A 396 14.85 -41.66 -6.90
C ALA A 396 15.05 -42.67 -8.06
N GLU A 397 14.22 -42.58 -9.10
CA GLU A 397 14.26 -43.43 -10.30
C GLU A 397 14.99 -42.80 -11.49
N GLY A 398 15.28 -41.49 -11.44
CA GLY A 398 15.83 -40.74 -12.56
C GLY A 398 14.84 -40.56 -13.72
N SER A 399 13.54 -40.58 -13.44
CA SER A 399 12.48 -40.40 -14.43
C SER A 399 12.04 -38.92 -14.55
N PRO A 400 11.42 -38.51 -15.67
CA PRO A 400 10.95 -37.14 -15.83
C PRO A 400 9.93 -36.76 -14.76
N ARG A 401 10.09 -35.58 -14.16
CA ARG A 401 9.17 -35.06 -13.15
C ARG A 401 7.82 -34.68 -13.77
N SER A 402 6.76 -34.94 -13.04
CA SER A 402 5.42 -34.43 -13.35
C SER A 402 5.33 -32.92 -13.14
N ASP A 403 4.41 -32.27 -13.85
CA ASP A 403 4.10 -30.86 -13.64
C ASP A 403 3.41 -30.67 -12.28
N PHE A 404 3.95 -29.77 -11.45
CA PHE A 404 3.38 -29.40 -10.15
C PHE A 404 1.92 -28.92 -10.24
N THR A 405 1.57 -28.26 -11.34
CA THR A 405 0.24 -27.65 -11.54
C THR A 405 -0.80 -28.61 -12.12
N ALA A 406 -0.39 -29.82 -12.52
CA ALA A 406 -1.30 -30.81 -13.08
C ALA A 406 -2.24 -31.41 -12.02
N ASP A 407 -3.38 -31.94 -12.48
CA ASP A 407 -4.30 -32.73 -11.65
C ASP A 407 -3.77 -34.17 -11.54
N HIS A 408 -3.25 -34.50 -10.36
CA HIS A 408 -2.72 -35.81 -9.98
C HIS A 408 -3.75 -36.68 -9.25
N LEU A 409 -4.90 -36.11 -8.85
CA LEU A 409 -5.95 -36.84 -8.13
C LEU A 409 -6.88 -37.60 -9.09
N GLY A 410 -7.18 -36.98 -10.23
CA GLY A 410 -8.23 -37.47 -11.12
C GLY A 410 -9.58 -37.58 -10.40
N GLY A 411 -10.27 -38.71 -10.60
CA GLY A 411 -11.61 -38.97 -10.03
C GLY A 411 -11.62 -39.72 -8.69
N ASP A 412 -10.47 -40.21 -8.22
CA ASP A 412 -10.35 -40.99 -6.97
C ASP A 412 -9.06 -40.61 -6.25
N HIS A 413 -9.16 -39.65 -5.33
CA HIS A 413 -8.03 -39.12 -4.58
C HIS A 413 -7.35 -40.17 -3.71
N VAL A 414 -8.10 -41.17 -3.24
CA VAL A 414 -7.58 -42.25 -2.39
C VAL A 414 -6.73 -43.21 -3.22
N ALA A 415 -7.24 -43.62 -4.39
CA ALA A 415 -6.47 -44.46 -5.29
C ALA A 415 -5.20 -43.75 -5.79
N ALA A 416 -5.29 -42.46 -6.11
CA ALA A 416 -4.15 -41.66 -6.53
C ALA A 416 -3.05 -41.58 -5.45
N PHE A 417 -3.42 -41.25 -4.21
CA PHE A 417 -2.48 -41.19 -3.10
C PHE A 417 -1.81 -42.54 -2.83
N ARG A 418 -2.59 -43.62 -2.75
CA ARG A 418 -2.05 -44.97 -2.51
C ARG A 418 -1.10 -45.43 -3.61
N ALA A 419 -1.41 -45.12 -4.86
CA ALA A 419 -0.54 -45.43 -5.99
C ALA A 419 0.79 -44.67 -5.88
N ALA A 420 0.74 -43.36 -5.61
CA ALA A 420 1.95 -42.54 -5.47
C ALA A 420 2.80 -42.94 -4.25
N ALA A 421 2.18 -43.11 -3.07
CA ALA A 421 2.85 -43.54 -1.85
C ALA A 421 3.46 -44.95 -1.98
N GLY A 422 2.75 -45.87 -2.65
CA GLY A 422 3.25 -47.21 -2.95
C GLY A 422 4.47 -47.18 -3.88
N ALA A 423 4.43 -46.34 -4.92
CA ALA A 423 5.56 -46.14 -5.83
C ALA A 423 6.77 -45.54 -5.09
N ALA A 424 6.55 -44.54 -4.24
CA ALA A 424 7.60 -43.93 -3.41
C ALA A 424 8.27 -44.97 -2.50
N MET A 425 7.49 -45.77 -1.77
CA MET A 425 8.03 -46.83 -0.91
C MET A 425 8.78 -47.92 -1.68
N ALA A 426 8.30 -48.29 -2.87
CA ALA A 426 9.01 -49.24 -3.73
C ALA A 426 10.35 -48.68 -4.21
N ALA A 427 10.38 -47.40 -4.61
CA ALA A 427 11.59 -46.72 -5.04
C ALA A 427 12.59 -46.53 -3.89
N PHE A 428 12.14 -46.15 -2.69
CA PHE A 428 13.01 -45.95 -1.53
C PHE A 428 13.51 -47.26 -0.91
N GLY A 429 12.72 -48.33 -1.04
CA GLY A 429 13.08 -49.66 -0.51
C GLY A 429 14.05 -50.45 -1.38
N ARG A 430 14.44 -49.96 -2.58
CA ARG A 430 15.38 -50.69 -3.44
C ARG A 430 16.77 -50.80 -2.78
N PRO A 431 17.47 -51.95 -2.91
CA PRO A 431 18.79 -52.11 -2.31
C PRO A 431 19.77 -51.01 -2.72
N GLY A 432 20.45 -50.40 -1.75
CA GLY A 432 21.44 -49.34 -1.98
C GLY A 432 20.86 -47.94 -2.23
N MET A 433 19.53 -47.75 -2.17
CA MET A 433 18.92 -46.45 -2.45
C MET A 433 19.35 -45.37 -1.49
N LEU A 434 19.36 -45.68 -0.19
CA LEU A 434 19.63 -44.70 0.85
C LEU A 434 21.06 -44.15 0.75
N GLU A 435 21.99 -44.99 0.29
CA GLU A 435 23.40 -44.68 0.10
C GLU A 435 23.68 -43.97 -1.24
N GLU A 436 22.79 -44.11 -2.24
CA GLU A 436 22.98 -43.55 -3.58
C GLU A 436 22.95 -42.02 -3.57
N ARG A 437 23.77 -41.38 -4.42
CA ARG A 437 23.85 -39.91 -4.52
C ARG A 437 22.91 -39.37 -5.60
N PHE A 438 22.05 -38.43 -5.23
CA PHE A 438 21.17 -37.67 -6.11
C PHE A 438 21.61 -36.20 -6.12
N GLY A 439 22.60 -35.91 -6.96
CA GLY A 439 23.36 -34.66 -6.84
C GLY A 439 24.21 -34.70 -5.55
N PRO A 440 24.20 -33.64 -4.72
CA PRO A 440 24.94 -33.61 -3.46
C PRO A 440 24.31 -34.53 -2.38
N ALA A 441 22.99 -34.76 -2.47
CA ALA A 441 22.25 -35.46 -1.42
C ALA A 441 22.41 -36.99 -1.49
N PRO A 442 22.65 -37.69 -0.37
CA PRO A 442 22.42 -39.13 -0.28
C PRO A 442 20.92 -39.45 -0.33
N GLY A 443 20.54 -40.63 -0.82
CA GLY A 443 19.14 -41.01 -1.07
C GLY A 443 18.26 -40.98 0.17
N TRP A 444 18.82 -41.21 1.36
CA TRP A 444 18.06 -41.08 2.60
C TRP A 444 17.55 -39.64 2.85
N ARG A 445 18.19 -38.59 2.31
CA ARG A 445 17.65 -37.21 2.38
C ARG A 445 16.37 -37.02 1.56
N LEU A 446 16.21 -37.77 0.47
CA LEU A 446 14.96 -37.75 -0.31
C LEU A 446 13.82 -38.34 0.51
N VAL A 447 14.09 -39.46 1.20
CA VAL A 447 13.11 -40.09 2.10
C VAL A 447 12.77 -39.18 3.27
N GLU A 448 13.78 -38.53 3.86
CA GLU A 448 13.61 -37.56 4.94
C GLU A 448 12.70 -36.40 4.52
N GLN A 449 12.89 -35.87 3.32
CA GLN A 449 12.04 -34.80 2.80
C GLN A 449 10.60 -35.26 2.62
N VAL A 450 10.35 -36.45 2.07
CA VAL A 450 8.97 -37.00 2.00
C VAL A 450 8.34 -37.13 3.38
N VAL A 451 9.09 -37.58 4.39
CA VAL A 451 8.59 -37.67 5.76
C VAL A 451 8.17 -36.29 6.28
N ILE A 452 8.98 -35.26 6.04
CA ILE A 452 8.67 -33.87 6.43
C ILE A 452 7.39 -33.41 5.72
N GLU A 453 7.31 -33.55 4.40
CA GLU A 453 6.12 -33.13 3.63
C GLU A 453 4.86 -33.83 4.13
N MET A 454 4.92 -35.16 4.37
CA MET A 454 3.77 -35.94 4.80
C MET A 454 3.33 -35.60 6.23
N LEU A 455 4.26 -35.37 7.17
CA LEU A 455 3.91 -34.98 8.52
C LEU A 455 3.24 -33.60 8.57
N VAL A 456 3.79 -32.64 7.83
CA VAL A 456 3.33 -31.24 7.86
C VAL A 456 2.00 -31.09 7.13
N HIS A 457 1.91 -31.59 5.90
CA HIS A 457 0.68 -31.50 5.12
C HIS A 457 -0.38 -32.52 5.56
N GLY A 458 0.02 -33.63 6.18
CA GLY A 458 -0.88 -34.49 6.93
C GLY A 458 -1.50 -33.77 8.12
N TRP A 459 -0.73 -32.99 8.88
CA TRP A 459 -1.24 -32.15 9.97
C TRP A 459 -2.21 -31.08 9.45
N ASP A 460 -1.88 -30.44 8.32
CA ASP A 460 -2.75 -29.47 7.66
C ASP A 460 -4.10 -30.11 7.26
N LEU A 461 -4.08 -31.34 6.71
CA LEU A 461 -5.27 -32.09 6.33
C LEU A 461 -6.08 -32.55 7.54
N ALA A 462 -5.42 -33.03 8.59
CA ALA A 462 -6.07 -33.43 9.84
C ALA A 462 -6.83 -32.23 10.45
N THR A 463 -6.18 -31.08 10.50
CA THR A 463 -6.77 -29.83 11.01
C THR A 463 -7.96 -29.39 10.16
N ALA A 464 -7.81 -29.35 8.84
CA ALA A 464 -8.89 -28.94 7.92
C ALA A 464 -10.11 -29.86 7.99
N THR A 465 -9.90 -31.16 8.26
CA THR A 465 -10.98 -32.16 8.31
C THR A 465 -11.47 -32.48 9.72
N GLY A 466 -10.98 -31.79 10.76
CA GLY A 466 -11.40 -31.97 12.15
C GLY A 466 -10.98 -33.30 12.77
N ARG A 467 -9.82 -33.82 12.38
CA ARG A 467 -9.25 -35.11 12.83
C ARG A 467 -8.06 -34.91 13.78
N PRO A 468 -7.67 -35.96 14.55
CA PRO A 468 -6.45 -35.91 15.34
C PRO A 468 -5.22 -35.66 14.46
N ALA A 469 -4.39 -34.70 14.86
CA ALA A 469 -3.23 -34.24 14.08
C ALA A 469 -1.87 -34.74 14.63
N ASP A 470 -1.87 -35.56 15.70
CA ASP A 470 -0.66 -36.15 16.30
C ASP A 470 -0.15 -37.33 15.47
N LEU A 471 0.35 -37.03 14.27
CA LEU A 471 0.80 -38.01 13.29
C LEU A 471 2.19 -38.52 13.64
N ALA A 472 2.35 -39.85 13.64
CA ALA A 472 3.57 -40.60 13.92
C ALA A 472 4.46 -39.91 14.98
N PRO A 473 4.02 -39.84 16.26
CA PRO A 473 4.57 -38.88 17.23
C PRO A 473 6.07 -39.03 17.50
N ASP A 474 6.59 -40.25 17.47
CA ASP A 474 8.01 -40.55 17.60
C ASP A 474 8.84 -40.13 16.37
N VAL A 475 8.25 -40.25 15.17
CA VAL A 475 8.86 -39.78 13.91
C VAL A 475 8.87 -38.24 13.89
N ALA A 476 7.76 -37.60 14.26
CA ALA A 476 7.66 -36.15 14.37
C ALA A 476 8.67 -35.58 15.40
N GLU A 477 8.90 -36.29 16.52
CA GLU A 477 9.92 -35.90 17.49
C GLU A 477 11.34 -36.07 16.94
N ALA A 478 11.60 -37.19 16.26
CA ALA A 478 12.92 -37.49 15.70
C ALA A 478 13.31 -36.56 14.54
N ILE A 479 12.35 -36.07 13.76
CA ILE A 479 12.61 -35.23 12.58
C ILE A 479 12.79 -33.74 12.94
N LEU A 480 12.24 -33.27 14.06
CA LEU A 480 12.26 -31.84 14.41
C LEU A 480 13.66 -31.21 14.45
N PRO A 481 14.73 -31.87 14.97
CA PRO A 481 16.09 -31.34 14.88
C PRO A 481 16.59 -31.17 13.44
N ALA A 482 16.27 -32.11 12.55
CA ALA A 482 16.66 -32.04 11.14
C ALA A 482 15.95 -30.88 10.43
N VAL A 483 14.65 -30.73 10.66
CA VAL A 483 13.84 -29.60 10.14
C VAL A 483 14.42 -28.25 10.62
N ARG A 484 14.84 -28.16 11.88
CA ARG A 484 15.51 -26.96 12.41
C ARG A 484 16.87 -26.69 11.77
N ALA A 485 17.64 -27.72 11.45
CA ALA A 485 18.92 -27.57 10.78
C ALA A 485 18.76 -27.14 9.31
N ILE A 486 17.79 -27.72 8.59
CA ILE A 486 17.57 -27.47 7.16
C ILE A 486 16.92 -26.11 6.91
N TYR A 487 15.94 -25.71 7.74
CA TYR A 487 15.14 -24.50 7.51
C TYR A 487 15.40 -23.38 8.53
N GLY A 488 16.27 -23.60 9.53
CA GLY A 488 16.45 -22.67 10.66
C GLY A 488 16.94 -21.28 10.30
N GLU A 489 17.81 -21.18 9.30
CA GLU A 489 18.38 -19.88 8.87
C GLU A 489 17.53 -19.18 7.82
N LEU A 490 16.44 -19.79 7.35
CA LEU A 490 15.59 -19.18 6.33
C LEU A 490 14.86 -17.94 6.89
N PRO A 491 14.84 -16.82 6.16
CA PRO A 491 14.05 -15.66 6.56
C PRO A 491 12.56 -16.00 6.57
N ARG A 492 11.91 -15.80 7.71
CA ARG A 492 10.48 -16.07 7.89
C ARG A 492 9.64 -14.82 7.67
N THR A 493 9.67 -14.34 6.43
CA THR A 493 8.99 -13.10 6.02
C THR A 493 7.74 -13.41 5.20
N PRO A 494 6.76 -12.50 5.14
CA PRO A 494 5.65 -12.63 4.20
C PRO A 494 6.15 -12.82 2.76
N GLY A 495 5.72 -13.89 2.09
CA GLY A 495 6.20 -14.27 0.75
C GLY A 495 7.44 -15.17 0.70
N GLY A 496 8.00 -15.56 1.87
CA GLY A 496 8.99 -16.64 1.99
C GLY A 496 8.33 -18.02 2.07
N SER A 497 9.15 -19.08 2.03
CA SER A 497 8.68 -20.48 2.04
C SER A 497 7.99 -20.87 3.35
N PHE A 498 8.31 -20.19 4.45
CA PHE A 498 7.74 -20.45 5.77
C PHE A 498 7.25 -19.17 6.44
N ALA A 499 6.08 -19.27 7.07
CA ALA A 499 5.58 -18.23 7.97
C ALA A 499 6.45 -18.11 9.25
N PRO A 500 6.37 -16.98 9.99
CA PRO A 500 7.03 -16.82 11.28
C PRO A 500 6.79 -18.01 12.21
N GLU A 501 7.85 -18.49 12.88
CA GLU A 501 7.76 -19.54 13.89
C GLU A 501 6.75 -19.12 14.95
N ARG A 502 5.83 -20.03 15.30
CA ARG A 502 4.88 -19.82 16.38
C ARG A 502 5.31 -20.61 17.60
N GLN A 503 5.04 -20.05 18.77
CA GLN A 503 5.26 -20.77 20.01
C GLN A 503 4.17 -21.83 20.18
N ALA A 504 4.57 -23.10 20.25
CA ALA A 504 3.67 -24.19 20.58
C ALA A 504 3.22 -24.09 22.06
N PRO A 505 1.94 -24.35 22.38
CA PRO A 505 1.47 -24.31 23.76
C PRO A 505 2.14 -25.38 24.65
N PRO A 506 2.23 -25.16 25.98
CA PRO A 506 2.72 -26.19 26.88
C PRO A 506 1.90 -27.49 26.76
N GLY A 507 2.58 -28.62 26.58
CA GLY A 507 1.93 -29.92 26.37
C GLY A 507 1.49 -30.21 24.95
N ALA A 508 1.81 -29.34 23.98
CA ALA A 508 1.62 -29.62 22.55
C ALA A 508 2.27 -30.95 22.14
N THR A 509 1.68 -31.63 21.17
CA THR A 509 2.22 -32.88 20.62
C THR A 509 3.49 -32.64 19.81
N ALA A 510 4.19 -33.69 19.39
CA ALA A 510 5.38 -33.55 18.54
C ALA A 510 5.00 -32.97 17.17
N ALA A 511 3.90 -33.44 16.58
CA ALA A 511 3.36 -32.91 15.33
C ALA A 511 2.97 -31.43 15.45
N ASP A 512 2.34 -31.03 16.55
CA ASP A 512 2.02 -29.62 16.80
C ASP A 512 3.27 -28.73 16.92
N ARG A 513 4.31 -29.21 17.63
CA ARG A 513 5.58 -28.48 17.71
C ARG A 513 6.24 -28.30 16.35
N LEU A 514 6.18 -29.33 15.50
CA LEU A 514 6.67 -29.28 14.14
C LEU A 514 5.86 -28.30 13.29
N ALA A 515 4.53 -28.36 13.34
CA ALA A 515 3.64 -27.45 12.62
C ALA A 515 3.83 -25.98 13.07
N ALA A 516 3.91 -25.74 14.38
CA ALA A 516 4.19 -24.42 14.95
C ALA A 516 5.57 -23.90 14.53
N TYR A 517 6.58 -24.78 14.50
CA TYR A 517 7.90 -24.45 13.98
C TYR A 517 7.84 -24.03 12.51
N LEU A 518 6.92 -24.57 11.70
CA LEU A 518 6.74 -24.21 10.29
C LEU A 518 5.63 -23.15 10.08
N GLY A 519 5.25 -22.47 11.17
CA GLY A 519 4.44 -21.25 11.17
C GLY A 519 2.92 -21.45 11.25
N ARG A 520 2.45 -22.68 11.45
CA ARG A 520 1.02 -22.99 11.64
C ARG A 520 0.53 -22.52 13.00
N ALA A 521 -0.73 -22.11 13.05
CA ALA A 521 -1.44 -21.83 14.30
C ALA A 521 -1.86 -23.13 14.96
N VAL A 522 -1.30 -23.44 16.13
CA VAL A 522 -1.72 -24.58 16.96
C VAL A 522 -2.63 -24.04 18.07
N GLY A 523 -3.81 -24.65 18.25
CA GLY A 523 -4.85 -24.17 19.15
C GLY A 523 -5.54 -25.28 19.93
#